data_AF-A0A7C4FN46-F1
#
_entry.id   AF-A0A7C4FN46-F1
#
_cell.length_a   1.000
_cell.length_b   1.000
_cell.length_c   1.000
_cell.angle_alpha   90.00
_cell.angle_beta   90.00
_cell.angle_gamma   90.00
#
_symmetry.space_group_name_H-M   'P 1'
#
loop_
_entity.id
_entity.type
_entity.pdbx_description
1 polymer ?
#
loop_
_entity_poly.entity_id
_entity_poly.type
_entity_poly.pdbx_seq_one_letter_code
_entity_poly.pdbx_strand_id
1 'polypeptide(L)'
;MKCRECHEIIKEDDLYCSFCGAKIIRLCYKCNNTVSNEDLFCNKCGNKLIEPELEYKASFIDNAKILAHQLNNILSIILASSQLALYQIKNPDEKNTDKLQDFLYDIAIYADSSGILVHQFQNYIEAVEKKLVQNSLKISAENIKSQNQTDFSAELKTYRADRNKIRTIRSISTSQKQASILVVDDEDKIRYAMSYAITIG
;
A
#
# COMPACT_ATOMS: atom_id res chain seq x y z
N MET A 1 -0.98 -8.37 -21.63
CA MET A 1 -1.48 -9.78 -21.75
C MET A 1 -0.96 -10.44 -23.05
N LYS A 2 -1.25 -11.71 -23.35
CA LYS A 2 -0.85 -12.38 -24.61
C LYS A 2 -2.03 -12.75 -25.50
N CYS A 3 -1.87 -12.64 -26.82
CA CYS A 3 -2.87 -13.09 -27.79
C CYS A 3 -3.07 -14.61 -27.69
N ARG A 4 -4.30 -15.10 -27.74
CA ARG A 4 -4.55 -16.55 -27.74
C ARG A 4 -4.28 -17.21 -29.09
N GLU A 5 -4.44 -16.45 -30.17
CA GLU A 5 -4.23 -16.93 -31.53
C GLU A 5 -2.74 -16.96 -31.88
N CYS A 6 -2.04 -15.84 -31.70
CA CYS A 6 -0.63 -15.71 -32.12
C CYS A 6 0.38 -15.62 -30.98
N HIS A 7 -0.05 -15.63 -29.71
CA HIS A 7 0.82 -15.56 -28.52
C HIS A 7 1.66 -14.28 -28.37
N GLU A 8 1.50 -13.29 -29.25
CA GLU A 8 2.14 -11.98 -29.18
C GLU A 8 1.72 -11.22 -27.91
N ILE A 9 2.62 -10.37 -27.39
CA ILE A 9 2.32 -9.52 -26.23
C ILE A 9 1.44 -8.36 -26.69
N ILE A 10 0.31 -8.15 -26.00
CA ILE A 10 -0.68 -7.13 -26.33
C ILE A 10 -0.89 -6.21 -25.12
N LYS A 11 -1.12 -4.92 -25.38
CA LYS A 11 -1.54 -3.95 -24.37
C LYS A 11 -2.95 -4.27 -23.90
N GLU A 12 -3.27 -3.89 -22.66
CA GLU A 12 -4.54 -4.25 -22.03
C GLU A 12 -5.74 -3.51 -22.64
N ASP A 13 -5.50 -2.32 -23.19
CA ASP A 13 -6.51 -1.47 -23.82
C ASP A 13 -6.79 -1.84 -25.29
N ASP A 14 -6.00 -2.74 -25.88
CA ASP A 14 -6.19 -3.11 -27.27
C ASP A 14 -7.44 -3.99 -27.42
N LEU A 15 -8.36 -3.60 -28.32
CA LEU A 15 -9.54 -4.39 -28.69
C LEU A 15 -9.20 -5.55 -29.64
N TYR A 16 -8.10 -5.42 -30.37
CA TYR A 16 -7.64 -6.36 -31.38
C TYR A 16 -6.13 -6.53 -31.29
N CYS A 17 -5.66 -7.75 -31.53
CA CYS A 17 -4.24 -8.03 -31.57
C CYS A 17 -3.59 -7.33 -32.76
N SER A 18 -2.60 -6.46 -32.53
CA SER A 18 -1.93 -5.70 -33.60
C SER A 18 -1.21 -6.59 -34.62
N PHE A 19 -0.81 -7.81 -34.21
CA PHE A 19 -0.10 -8.76 -35.07
C PHE A 19 -1.04 -9.61 -35.95
N CYS A 20 -2.04 -10.29 -35.38
CA CYS A 20 -2.91 -11.20 -36.12
C CYS A 20 -4.33 -10.68 -36.39
N GLY A 21 -4.70 -9.51 -35.87
CA GLY A 21 -6.04 -8.93 -36.01
C GLY A 21 -7.14 -9.62 -35.20
N ALA A 22 -6.82 -10.66 -34.42
CA ALA A 22 -7.80 -11.37 -33.62
C ALA A 22 -8.41 -10.45 -32.54
N LYS A 23 -9.73 -10.53 -32.36
CA LYS A 23 -10.43 -9.79 -31.31
C LYS A 23 -9.99 -10.32 -29.94
N ILE A 24 -9.67 -9.40 -29.06
CA ILE A 24 -9.23 -9.69 -27.71
C ILE A 24 -10.46 -9.85 -26.83
N ILE A 25 -10.50 -10.94 -26.08
CA ILE A 25 -11.61 -11.28 -25.19
C ILE A 25 -11.06 -11.40 -23.77
N ARG A 26 -11.53 -10.52 -22.88
CA ARG A 26 -11.21 -10.59 -21.45
C ARG A 26 -12.01 -11.73 -20.81
N LEU A 27 -11.32 -12.60 -20.09
CA LEU A 27 -11.95 -13.68 -19.33
C LEU A 27 -11.75 -13.48 -17.83
N CYS A 28 -12.77 -13.86 -17.04
CA CYS A 28 -12.64 -13.96 -15.60
C CYS A 28 -11.63 -15.04 -15.22
N TYR A 29 -10.61 -14.70 -14.43
CA TYR A 29 -9.58 -15.66 -13.99
C TYR A 29 -10.11 -16.81 -13.11
N LYS A 30 -11.28 -16.61 -12.46
CA LYS A 30 -11.86 -17.61 -11.55
C LYS A 30 -12.76 -18.62 -12.26
N CYS A 31 -13.54 -18.18 -13.25
CA CYS A 31 -14.56 -19.03 -13.88
C CYS A 31 -14.46 -19.08 -15.41
N ASN A 32 -13.44 -18.44 -16.00
CA ASN A 32 -13.22 -18.31 -17.44
C ASN A 32 -14.40 -17.74 -18.24
N ASN A 33 -15.36 -17.08 -17.58
CA ASN A 33 -16.45 -16.43 -18.30
C ASN A 33 -15.94 -15.21 -19.06
N THR A 34 -16.47 -15.00 -20.26
CA THR A 34 -16.25 -13.77 -21.02
C THR A 34 -16.84 -12.59 -20.29
N VAL A 35 -16.05 -11.53 -20.14
CA VAL A 35 -16.43 -10.30 -19.42
C VAL A 35 -16.14 -9.10 -20.31
N SER A 36 -16.91 -8.03 -20.16
CA SER A 36 -16.61 -6.77 -20.84
C SER A 36 -15.32 -6.18 -20.28
N ASN A 37 -14.60 -5.40 -21.09
CA ASN A 37 -13.43 -4.65 -20.61
C ASN A 37 -13.85 -3.61 -19.55
N GLU A 38 -15.08 -3.12 -19.65
CA GLU A 38 -15.67 -2.13 -18.72
C GLU A 38 -16.18 -2.76 -17.41
N ASP A 39 -16.30 -4.10 -17.34
CA ASP A 39 -16.85 -4.78 -16.17
C ASP A 39 -15.84 -4.77 -15.01
N LEU A 40 -16.28 -4.27 -13.85
CA LEU A 40 -15.54 -4.32 -12.58
C LEU A 40 -15.65 -5.69 -11.89
N PHE A 41 -16.71 -6.43 -12.17
CA PHE A 41 -17.03 -7.72 -11.56
C PHE A 41 -17.48 -8.71 -12.62
N CYS A 42 -17.16 -9.98 -12.42
CA CYS A 42 -17.65 -11.03 -13.30
C CYS A 42 -19.15 -11.23 -13.09
N ASN A 43 -19.93 -10.97 -14.14
CA ASN A 43 -21.37 -11.22 -14.21
C ASN A 43 -21.80 -12.66 -13.84
N LYS A 44 -20.91 -13.65 -13.99
CA LYS A 44 -21.22 -15.07 -13.71
C LYS A 44 -20.90 -15.50 -12.28
N CYS A 45 -19.77 -15.08 -11.72
CA CYS A 45 -19.30 -15.58 -10.41
C CYS A 45 -19.15 -14.50 -9.34
N GLY A 46 -19.41 -13.23 -9.66
CA GLY A 46 -19.30 -12.10 -8.73
C GLY A 46 -17.88 -11.71 -8.34
N ASN A 47 -16.84 -12.42 -8.82
CA ASN A 47 -15.47 -12.08 -8.48
C ASN A 47 -15.07 -10.74 -9.11
N LYS A 48 -14.32 -9.93 -8.36
CA LYS A 48 -13.80 -8.66 -8.82
C LYS A 48 -12.74 -8.90 -9.91
N LEU A 49 -12.87 -8.21 -11.03
CA LEU A 49 -11.97 -8.29 -12.18
C LEU A 49 -10.85 -7.25 -12.03
N ILE A 50 -10.20 -7.22 -10.86
CA ILE A 50 -9.06 -6.32 -10.63
C ILE A 50 -7.90 -6.79 -11.50
N GLU A 51 -7.17 -5.84 -12.09
CA GLU A 51 -5.89 -6.12 -12.72
C GLU A 51 -4.90 -6.70 -11.69
N PRO A 52 -4.30 -7.87 -11.97
CA PRO A 52 -3.42 -8.54 -11.03
C PRO A 52 -2.19 -7.69 -10.64
N GLU A 53 -1.82 -6.69 -11.44
CA GLU A 53 -0.69 -5.80 -11.16
C GLU A 53 -0.91 -4.85 -9.98
N LEU A 54 -2.15 -4.41 -9.73
CA LEU A 54 -2.45 -3.49 -8.64
C LEU A 54 -2.65 -4.23 -7.32
N GLU A 55 -3.20 -5.44 -7.37
CA GLU A 55 -3.40 -6.28 -6.18
C GLU A 55 -2.08 -6.79 -5.61
N TYR A 56 -1.11 -7.14 -6.48
CA TYR A 56 0.21 -7.58 -6.04
C TYR A 56 0.99 -6.49 -5.30
N LYS A 57 0.93 -5.24 -5.77
CA LYS A 57 1.62 -4.11 -5.13
C LYS A 57 1.03 -3.79 -3.76
N ALA A 58 -0.30 -3.83 -3.62
CA ALA A 58 -0.96 -3.64 -2.33
C ALA A 58 -0.54 -4.73 -1.33
N SER A 59 -0.60 -6.00 -1.75
CA SER A 59 -0.18 -7.14 -0.92
C SER A 59 1.29 -7.07 -0.51
N PHE A 60 2.19 -6.62 -1.38
CA PHE A 60 3.62 -6.47 -1.05
C PHE A 60 3.84 -5.44 0.06
N ILE A 61 3.16 -4.29 0.00
CA ILE A 61 3.29 -3.23 1.01
C ILE A 61 2.77 -3.72 2.37
N ASP A 62 1.62 -4.38 2.39
CA ASP A 62 1.04 -4.90 3.62
C ASP A 62 1.96 -5.97 4.25
N ASN A 63 2.52 -6.86 3.43
CA ASN A 63 3.50 -7.85 3.88
C ASN A 63 4.79 -7.20 4.40
N ALA A 64 5.28 -6.15 3.73
CA ALA A 64 6.47 -5.41 4.15
C ALA A 64 6.24 -4.69 5.50
N LYS A 65 5.04 -4.15 5.73
CA LYS A 65 4.65 -3.55 7.03
C LYS A 65 4.61 -4.59 8.14
N ILE A 66 4.01 -5.75 7.90
CA ILE A 66 3.97 -6.85 8.86
C ILE A 66 5.40 -7.27 9.24
N LEU A 67 6.27 -7.44 8.23
CA LEU A 67 7.67 -7.80 8.46
C LEU A 67 8.42 -6.72 9.24
N ALA A 68 8.25 -5.44 8.90
CA ALA A 68 8.86 -4.32 9.61
C ALA A 68 8.42 -4.30 11.09
N HIS A 69 7.14 -4.53 11.35
CA HIS A 69 6.62 -4.59 12.72
C HIS A 69 7.19 -5.78 13.50
N GLN A 70 7.28 -6.95 12.89
CA GLN A 70 7.91 -8.13 13.51
C GLN A 70 9.39 -7.88 13.84
N LEU A 71 10.14 -7.26 12.94
CA LEU A 71 11.53 -6.88 13.17
C LEU A 71 11.66 -5.89 14.34
N ASN A 72 10.78 -4.88 14.40
CA ASN A 72 10.73 -3.94 15.53
C ASN A 72 10.50 -4.65 16.88
N ASN A 73 9.59 -5.62 16.93
CA ASN A 73 9.30 -6.36 18.15
C ASN A 73 10.51 -7.20 18.59
N ILE A 74 11.18 -7.88 17.64
CA ILE A 74 12.40 -8.65 17.91
C ILE A 74 13.51 -7.75 18.44
N LEU A 75 13.74 -6.61 17.79
CA LEU A 75 14.76 -5.65 18.22
C LEU A 75 14.48 -5.08 19.61
N SER A 76 13.22 -4.80 19.93
CA SER A 76 12.83 -4.33 21.26
C SER A 76 13.17 -5.35 22.35
N ILE A 77 12.97 -6.64 22.08
CA ILE A 77 13.34 -7.73 23.00
C ILE A 77 14.86 -7.80 23.17
N ILE A 78 15.61 -7.70 22.07
CA ILE A 78 17.09 -7.74 22.09
C ILE A 78 17.63 -6.55 22.89
N LEU A 79 17.13 -5.35 22.64
CA LEU A 79 17.52 -4.14 23.37
C LEU A 79 17.22 -4.25 24.86
N ALA A 80 16.01 -4.67 25.24
CA ALA A 80 15.66 -4.86 26.66
C ALA A 80 16.57 -5.90 27.33
N SER A 81 16.84 -7.02 26.65
CA SER A 81 17.74 -8.06 27.15
C SER A 81 19.17 -7.55 27.31
N SER A 82 19.66 -6.76 26.36
CA SER A 82 20.99 -6.15 26.42
C SER A 82 21.12 -5.16 27.59
N GLN A 83 20.09 -4.35 27.84
CA GLN A 83 20.08 -3.38 28.94
C GLN A 83 20.05 -4.08 30.31
N LEU A 84 19.25 -5.15 30.44
CA LEU A 84 19.22 -5.95 31.65
C LEU A 84 20.60 -6.57 31.93
N ALA A 85 21.25 -7.06 30.88
CA ALA A 85 22.59 -7.64 31.01
C ALA A 85 23.64 -6.59 31.39
N LEU A 86 23.57 -5.38 30.82
CA LEU A 86 24.43 -4.25 31.24
C LEU A 86 24.19 -3.85 32.70
N TYR A 87 22.94 -3.89 33.17
CA TYR A 87 22.61 -3.63 34.58
C TYR A 87 23.22 -4.69 35.51
N GLN A 88 23.19 -5.96 35.11
CA GLN A 88 23.82 -7.04 35.86
C GLN A 88 25.35 -6.89 35.90
N ILE A 89 25.99 -6.46 34.80
CA ILE A 89 27.44 -6.18 34.80
C ILE A 89 27.81 -5.05 35.77
N LYS A 90 26.98 -4.00 35.87
CA LYS A 90 27.23 -2.89 36.80
C LYS A 90 27.21 -3.30 38.27
N ASN A 91 26.61 -4.45 38.60
CA ASN A 91 26.56 -5.03 39.94
C ASN A 91 27.15 -6.46 39.93
N PRO A 92 28.44 -6.63 39.63
CA PRO A 92 28.97 -7.96 39.37
C PRO A 92 29.18 -8.74 40.67
N ASP A 93 28.73 -10.00 40.69
CA ASP A 93 29.29 -11.00 41.60
C ASP A 93 30.70 -11.37 41.11
N GLU A 94 31.66 -11.38 42.03
CA GLU A 94 33.10 -11.11 41.85
C GLU A 94 33.92 -12.12 41.00
N LYS A 95 33.32 -13.09 40.29
CA LYS A 95 34.07 -14.26 39.78
C LYS A 95 34.04 -14.60 38.29
N ASN A 96 33.37 -13.86 37.41
CA ASN A 96 33.37 -14.19 35.97
C ASN A 96 33.06 -13.02 35.01
N THR A 97 33.53 -11.81 35.33
CA THR A 97 33.09 -10.56 34.69
C THR A 97 33.60 -10.34 33.27
N ASP A 98 34.87 -10.61 32.98
CA ASP A 98 35.52 -10.00 31.81
C ASP A 98 35.00 -10.55 30.46
N LYS A 99 34.90 -11.87 30.32
CA LYS A 99 34.39 -12.49 29.08
C LYS A 99 32.89 -12.26 28.85
N LEU A 100 32.13 -12.15 29.95
CA LEU A 100 30.70 -11.86 29.87
C LEU A 100 30.48 -10.39 29.49
N GLN A 101 31.32 -9.50 30.01
CA GLN A 101 31.28 -8.08 29.69
C GLN A 101 31.58 -7.81 28.21
N ASP A 102 32.59 -8.46 27.64
CA ASP A 102 32.91 -8.34 26.21
C ASP A 102 31.76 -8.85 25.33
N PHE A 103 31.19 -10.02 25.66
CA PHE A 103 30.06 -10.57 24.91
C PHE A 103 28.81 -9.68 24.94
N LEU A 104 28.51 -9.09 26.09
CA LEU A 104 27.36 -8.19 26.24
C LEU A 104 27.59 -6.84 25.55
N TYR A 105 28.83 -6.37 25.50
CA TYR A 105 29.21 -5.21 24.72
C TYR A 105 29.00 -5.44 23.22
N ASP A 106 29.41 -6.61 22.70
CA ASP A 106 29.17 -6.99 21.31
C ASP A 106 27.67 -7.05 20.99
N ILE A 107 26.86 -7.65 21.86
CA ILE A 107 25.39 -7.67 21.69
C ILE A 107 24.81 -6.25 21.61
N ALA A 108 25.28 -5.33 22.46
CA ALA A 108 24.80 -3.96 22.45
C ALA A 108 25.11 -3.26 21.12
N ILE A 109 26.33 -3.44 20.57
CA ILE A 109 26.72 -2.90 19.26
C ILE A 109 25.84 -3.46 18.14
N TYR A 110 25.59 -4.78 18.15
CA TYR A 110 24.72 -5.42 17.17
C TYR A 110 23.27 -4.93 17.26
N ALA A 111 22.76 -4.73 18.47
CA ALA A 111 21.41 -4.21 18.70
C ALA A 111 21.26 -2.78 18.13
N ASP A 112 22.23 -1.91 18.41
CA ASP A 112 22.23 -0.52 17.92
C ASP A 112 22.31 -0.46 16.39
N SER A 113 23.23 -1.23 15.80
CA SER A 113 23.38 -1.34 14.34
C SER A 113 22.11 -1.84 13.66
N SER A 114 21.42 -2.80 14.30
CA SER A 114 20.17 -3.35 13.78
C SER A 114 19.01 -2.36 13.88
N GLY A 115 18.98 -1.53 14.94
CA GLY A 115 18.03 -0.43 15.07
C GLY A 115 18.13 0.57 13.92
N ILE A 116 19.35 0.96 13.53
CA ILE A 116 19.60 1.85 12.39
C ILE A 116 19.06 1.25 11.08
N LEU A 117 19.32 -0.04 10.83
CA LEU A 117 18.85 -0.72 9.62
C LEU A 117 17.31 -0.76 9.54
N VAL A 118 16.64 -1.01 10.65
CA VAL A 118 15.16 -1.02 10.66
C VAL A 118 14.59 0.36 10.42
N HIS A 119 15.19 1.41 11.00
CA HIS A 119 14.79 2.79 10.72
C HIS A 119 15.01 3.16 9.24
N GLN A 120 16.13 2.73 8.62
CA GLN A 120 16.36 2.93 7.18
C GLN A 120 15.31 2.20 6.32
N PHE A 121 14.94 0.98 6.70
CA PHE A 121 13.92 0.20 6.01
C PHE A 121 12.53 0.84 6.10
N GLN A 122 12.16 1.36 7.28
CA GLN A 122 10.91 2.11 7.47
C GLN A 122 10.86 3.35 6.57
N ASN A 123 11.93 4.15 6.55
CA ASN A 123 12.03 5.31 5.66
C ASN A 123 11.90 4.95 4.18
N TYR A 124 12.48 3.80 3.78
CA TYR A 124 12.34 3.30 2.42
C TYR A 124 10.89 2.94 2.10
N ILE A 125 10.19 2.22 2.99
CA ILE A 125 8.77 1.89 2.82
C ILE A 125 7.94 3.16 2.66
N GLU A 126 8.12 4.15 3.55
CA GLU A 126 7.39 5.42 3.47
C GLU A 126 7.65 6.17 2.15
N ALA A 127 8.89 6.16 1.66
CA ALA A 127 9.24 6.78 0.39
C ALA A 127 8.57 6.07 -0.80
N VAL A 128 8.47 4.74 -0.76
CA VAL A 128 7.75 3.95 -1.77
C VAL A 128 6.25 4.26 -1.74
N GLU A 129 5.64 4.31 -0.54
CA GLU A 129 4.23 4.66 -0.40
C GLU A 129 3.92 6.05 -0.94
N LYS A 130 4.74 7.06 -0.61
CA LYS A 130 4.59 8.42 -1.13
C LYS A 130 4.65 8.44 -2.67
N LYS A 131 5.57 7.69 -3.28
CA LYS A 131 5.66 7.58 -4.75
C LYS A 131 4.43 6.92 -5.36
N LEU A 132 3.88 5.89 -4.73
CA LEU A 132 2.69 5.21 -5.21
C LEU A 132 1.44 6.10 -5.15
N VAL A 133 1.27 6.85 -4.06
CA VAL A 133 0.17 7.83 -3.92
C VAL A 133 0.32 8.96 -4.95
N GLN A 134 1.54 9.46 -5.17
CA GLN A 134 1.77 10.47 -6.21
C GLN A 134 1.47 9.96 -7.62
N ASN A 135 1.80 8.70 -7.92
CA ASN A 135 1.51 8.09 -9.21
C ASN A 135 0.01 7.87 -9.42
N SER A 136 -0.73 7.42 -8.40
CA SER A 136 -2.19 7.27 -8.51
C SER A 136 -2.89 8.60 -8.72
N LEU A 137 -2.44 9.67 -8.05
CA LEU A 137 -2.94 11.03 -8.27
C LEU A 137 -2.66 11.55 -9.68
N LYS A 138 -1.47 11.29 -10.24
CA LYS A 138 -1.12 11.68 -11.61
C LYS A 138 -2.00 10.98 -12.66
N ILE A 139 -2.19 9.67 -12.52
CA ILE A 139 -3.06 8.89 -13.41
C ILE A 139 -4.50 9.42 -13.36
N SER A 140 -5.00 9.72 -12.15
CA SER A 140 -6.34 10.31 -12.00
C SER A 140 -6.45 11.69 -12.67
N ALA A 141 -5.44 12.55 -12.54
CA ALA A 141 -5.42 13.86 -13.17
C ALA A 141 -5.34 13.79 -14.71
N GLU A 142 -4.59 12.83 -15.26
CA GLU A 142 -4.52 12.58 -16.71
C GLU A 142 -5.85 12.06 -17.26
N ASN A 143 -6.51 11.14 -16.54
CA ASN A 143 -7.83 10.63 -16.92
C ASN A 143 -8.93 11.71 -16.87
N ILE A 144 -8.88 12.63 -15.90
CA ILE A 144 -9.82 13.77 -15.84
C ILE A 144 -9.58 14.73 -17.02
N LYS A 145 -8.32 14.95 -17.42
CA LYS A 145 -8.00 15.80 -18.58
C LYS A 145 -8.48 15.17 -19.90
N SER A 146 -8.33 13.86 -20.07
CA SER A 146 -8.80 13.16 -21.27
C SER A 146 -10.32 13.10 -21.34
N GLN A 147 -11.02 12.83 -20.23
CA GLN A 147 -12.49 12.88 -20.17
C GLN A 147 -13.04 14.28 -20.45
N ASN A 148 -12.45 15.33 -19.87
CA ASN A 148 -12.89 16.69 -20.14
C ASN A 148 -12.63 17.11 -21.60
N GLN A 149 -11.63 16.57 -22.30
CA GLN A 149 -11.44 16.83 -23.73
C GLN A 149 -12.48 16.12 -24.60
N THR A 150 -12.88 14.90 -24.26
CA THR A 150 -13.91 14.17 -24.99
C THR A 150 -15.31 14.72 -24.71
N ASP A 151 -15.65 15.00 -23.45
CA ASP A 151 -16.96 15.51 -23.06
C ASP A 151 -17.17 16.97 -23.51
N PHE A 152 -16.17 17.84 -23.41
CA PHE A 152 -16.32 19.22 -23.88
C PHE A 152 -16.50 19.31 -25.40
N SER A 153 -15.98 18.34 -26.18
CA SER A 153 -16.18 18.27 -27.63
C SER A 153 -17.56 17.74 -28.03
N ALA A 154 -18.16 16.88 -27.20
CA ALA A 154 -19.52 16.36 -27.38
C ALA A 154 -20.56 17.36 -26.87
N GLU A 155 -20.32 17.98 -25.71
CA GLU A 155 -21.15 19.05 -25.15
C GLU A 155 -21.13 20.31 -26.02
N LEU A 156 -20.02 20.73 -26.64
CA LEU A 156 -20.07 21.88 -27.57
C LEU A 156 -20.95 21.63 -28.81
N LYS A 157 -21.12 20.37 -29.23
CA LYS A 157 -21.98 20.00 -30.35
C LYS A 157 -23.46 19.98 -29.95
N THR A 158 -23.78 19.54 -28.73
CA THR A 158 -25.16 19.59 -28.19
C THR A 158 -25.54 21.00 -27.71
N TYR A 159 -24.62 21.77 -27.14
CA TYR A 159 -24.85 23.14 -26.68
C TYR A 159 -25.10 24.13 -27.83
N ARG A 160 -24.56 23.87 -29.04
CA ARG A 160 -24.97 24.60 -30.26
C ARG A 160 -26.38 24.26 -30.74
N ALA A 161 -26.90 23.08 -30.40
CA ALA A 161 -28.28 22.68 -30.70
C ALA A 161 -29.28 23.16 -29.62
N ASP A 162 -28.86 23.21 -28.36
CA ASP A 162 -29.70 23.58 -27.22
C ASP A 162 -29.65 25.05 -26.82
N ARG A 163 -28.79 25.91 -27.41
CA ARG A 163 -28.86 27.38 -27.16
C ARG A 163 -30.19 28.04 -27.58
N ASN A 164 -31.04 27.31 -28.32
CA ASN A 164 -32.40 27.72 -28.67
C ASN A 164 -33.47 27.25 -27.66
N LYS A 165 -33.10 26.45 -26.67
CA LYS A 165 -33.97 25.94 -25.62
C LYS A 165 -33.37 26.31 -24.27
N ILE A 166 -34.13 27.03 -23.46
CA ILE A 166 -33.97 27.06 -22.00
C ILE A 166 -33.00 28.14 -21.46
N ARG A 167 -33.48 29.39 -21.57
CA ARG A 167 -33.52 30.33 -20.44
C ARG A 167 -34.51 29.82 -19.38
N THR A 168 -34.21 28.74 -18.67
CA THR A 168 -35.03 28.41 -17.50
C THR A 168 -34.29 27.49 -16.54
N ILE A 169 -34.26 27.94 -15.28
CA ILE A 169 -34.11 27.16 -14.05
C ILE A 169 -32.70 27.09 -13.43
N ARG A 170 -32.70 27.57 -12.19
CA ARG A 170 -31.64 27.72 -11.19
C ARG A 170 -31.71 26.56 -10.20
N SER A 171 -30.53 26.19 -9.67
CA SER A 171 -30.20 25.99 -8.25
C SER A 171 -30.33 24.63 -7.53
N ILE A 172 -29.36 24.40 -6.62
CA ILE A 172 -29.32 23.53 -5.41
C ILE A 172 -28.85 22.07 -5.68
N SER A 173 -27.95 21.39 -4.95
CA SER A 173 -27.40 21.49 -3.57
C SER A 173 -26.04 20.77 -3.45
N THR A 174 -25.24 21.19 -2.48
CA THR A 174 -24.04 20.55 -1.92
C THR A 174 -24.35 19.83 -0.60
N SER A 175 -23.82 18.61 -0.39
CA SER A 175 -23.42 18.14 0.97
C SER A 175 -22.46 16.95 0.89
N GLN A 176 -21.30 17.05 1.55
CA GLN A 176 -20.36 15.94 1.80
C GLN A 176 -20.19 15.81 3.32
N LYS A 177 -20.37 14.59 3.85
CA LYS A 177 -20.08 14.19 5.24
C LYS A 177 -18.71 13.49 5.28
N GLN A 178 -17.79 13.99 6.11
CA GLN A 178 -16.56 13.29 6.48
C GLN A 178 -16.79 12.49 7.77
N ALA A 179 -16.32 11.23 7.79
CA ALA A 179 -16.24 10.39 8.98
C ALA A 179 -14.77 10.31 9.41
N SER A 180 -14.49 10.72 10.65
CA SER A 180 -13.18 10.62 11.29
C SER A 180 -12.96 9.21 11.84
N ILE A 181 -11.91 8.55 11.38
CA ILE A 181 -11.41 7.29 11.95
C ILE A 181 -10.47 7.65 13.10
N LEU A 182 -10.76 7.11 14.28
CA LEU A 182 -9.95 7.25 15.49
C LEU A 182 -8.79 6.23 15.39
N VAL A 183 -7.58 6.73 15.17
CA VAL A 183 -6.35 5.94 15.28
C VAL A 183 -5.88 6.05 16.72
N VAL A 184 -5.81 4.91 17.42
CA VAL A 184 -5.23 4.81 18.77
C VAL A 184 -3.79 4.37 18.59
N ASP A 185 -2.84 5.23 18.96
CA ASP A 185 -1.40 4.98 18.84
C ASP A 185 -0.94 3.84 19.77
N ASP A 186 -0.18 2.91 19.21
CA ASP A 186 0.40 1.77 19.93
C ASP A 186 1.52 2.17 20.93
N GLU A 187 1.96 3.43 20.90
CA GLU A 187 2.97 3.97 21.81
C GLU A 187 2.52 3.94 23.29
N ASP A 188 1.23 4.18 23.54
CA ASP A 188 0.66 4.16 24.89
C ASP A 188 0.58 2.74 25.48
N LYS A 189 0.35 1.73 24.63
CA LYS A 189 0.37 0.32 25.06
C LYS A 189 1.78 -0.13 25.43
N ILE A 190 2.79 0.34 24.69
CA ILE A 190 4.20 0.04 24.96
C ILE A 190 4.64 0.72 26.26
N ARG A 191 4.30 1.99 26.48
CA ARG A 191 4.58 2.68 27.76
C ARG A 191 3.89 2.00 28.94
N TYR A 192 2.64 1.58 28.77
CA TYR A 192 1.91 0.88 29.82
C TYR A 192 2.56 -0.45 30.18
N ALA A 193 2.94 -1.26 29.18
CA ALA A 193 3.64 -2.53 29.39
C ALA A 193 5.00 -2.35 30.09
N MET A 194 5.78 -1.34 29.72
CA MET A 194 7.06 -1.05 30.37
C MET A 194 6.89 -0.57 31.82
N SER A 195 5.88 0.26 32.09
CA SER A 195 5.59 0.73 33.46
C SER A 195 5.21 -0.42 34.41
N TYR A 196 4.48 -1.41 33.89
CA TYR A 196 4.04 -2.59 34.65
C TYR A 196 5.19 -3.55 34.96
N ALA A 197 6.14 -3.72 34.02
CA ALA A 197 7.32 -4.54 34.25
C ALA A 197 8.25 -3.95 35.33
N ILE A 198 8.36 -2.63 35.41
CA ILE A 198 9.20 -1.92 36.39
C ILE A 198 8.59 -1.98 37.81
N THR A 199 7.27 -2.13 37.94
CA THR A 199 6.60 -2.15 39.25
C THR A 199 6.54 -3.52 39.92
N ILE A 200 6.88 -4.60 39.20
CA ILE A 200 6.75 -5.99 39.67
C ILE A 200 8.11 -6.66 39.97
N GLY A 201 9.22 -6.06 39.52
CA GLY A 201 10.59 -6.50 39.85
C GLY A 201 11.22 -5.67 40.95
#